data_AF-A0A7D9KAC1-F1
#
_entry.id   AF-A0A7D9KAC1-F1
#
_cell.length_a   1.000
_cell.length_b   1.000
_cell.length_c   1.000
_cell.angle_alpha   90.00
_cell.angle_beta   90.00
_cell.angle_gamma   90.00
#
_symmetry.space_group_name_H-M   'P 1'
#
loop_
_entity.id
_entity.type
_entity.pdbx_description
1 polymer ?
#
loop_
_entity_poly.entity_id
_entity_poly.type
_entity_poly.pdbx_seq_one_letter_code
_entity_poly.pdbx_strand_id
1 'polypeptide(L)'
;MEARDPFTEIVNEANRALIVNNLGPIRPLIEFPVSTSGKRTFKFQSRWYDLHSWLEYSVLKDAAFCFNCRCFGTLVGSSEETFTKTGFRTWKKASGESGKLANHAKTQMHILSMERMQNFKSENQHIDVQLVGIAEASKTRKEQEREENRQIVQTIFDVVRHLAKQNTAFRPWAQRDK
;
A
#
# COMPACT_ATOMS: atom_id res chain seq x y z
N MET A 1 -15.24 27.33 -13.01
CA MET A 1 -14.15 26.36 -12.81
C MET A 1 -14.77 24.98 -12.84
N GLU A 2 -14.39 24.12 -13.77
CA GLU A 2 -14.84 22.73 -13.77
C GLU A 2 -14.23 22.01 -12.56
N ALA A 3 -15.03 21.16 -11.90
CA ALA A 3 -14.53 20.35 -10.79
C ALA A 3 -13.51 19.31 -11.31
N ARG A 4 -12.47 19.02 -10.52
CA ARG A 4 -11.50 17.96 -10.85
C ARG A 4 -12.22 16.63 -11.03
N ASP A 5 -11.86 15.87 -12.05
CA ASP A 5 -12.36 14.52 -12.30
C ASP A 5 -11.19 13.60 -12.69
N PRO A 6 -11.08 12.38 -12.12
CA PRO A 6 -9.95 11.49 -12.40
C PRO A 6 -9.91 10.99 -13.85
N PHE A 7 -11.02 11.07 -14.60
CA PHE A 7 -11.04 10.72 -16.03
C PHE A 7 -10.35 11.78 -16.90
N THR A 8 -10.44 13.06 -16.53
CA THR A 8 -9.87 14.18 -17.32
C THR A 8 -8.57 14.71 -16.75
N GLU A 9 -8.27 14.44 -15.47
CA GLU A 9 -7.05 14.91 -14.84
C GLU A 9 -5.82 14.16 -15.35
N ILE A 10 -5.01 14.88 -16.13
CA ILE A 10 -3.72 14.42 -16.63
C ILE A 10 -2.66 14.59 -15.52
N VAL A 11 -1.97 13.49 -15.18
CA VAL A 11 -0.83 13.50 -14.25
C VAL A 11 0.47 13.44 -15.07
N ASN A 12 1.33 14.44 -14.91
CA ASN A 12 2.64 14.54 -15.56
C ASN A 12 3.70 15.05 -14.56
N GLU A 13 4.96 15.11 -14.98
CA GLU A 13 6.06 15.49 -14.09
C GLU A 13 5.89 16.87 -13.45
N ALA A 14 5.36 17.84 -14.21
CA ALA A 14 5.21 19.22 -13.74
C ALA A 14 4.12 19.39 -12.67
N ASN A 15 3.05 18.58 -12.71
CA ASN A 15 1.91 18.71 -11.80
C ASN A 15 1.77 17.57 -10.78
N ARG A 16 2.56 16.50 -10.91
CA ARG A 16 2.52 15.31 -10.02
C ARG A 16 2.68 15.70 -8.56
N ALA A 17 3.63 16.56 -8.23
CA ALA A 17 3.86 17.00 -6.85
C ALA A 17 2.63 17.69 -6.24
N LEU A 18 2.03 18.64 -6.97
CA LEU A 18 0.81 19.33 -6.55
C LEU A 18 -0.35 18.34 -6.32
N ILE A 19 -0.57 17.43 -7.28
CA ILE A 19 -1.66 16.46 -7.22
C ILE A 19 -1.48 15.51 -6.03
N VAL A 20 -0.27 14.96 -5.84
CA VAL A 20 0.02 13.93 -4.83
C VAL A 20 0.10 14.49 -3.41
N ASN A 21 0.66 15.69 -3.24
CA ASN A 21 0.92 16.26 -1.92
C ASN A 21 -0.19 17.19 -1.41
N ASN A 22 -0.85 17.94 -2.31
CA ASN A 22 -1.78 18.99 -1.89
C ASN A 22 -3.25 18.66 -2.21
N LEU A 23 -3.51 18.01 -3.35
CA LEU A 23 -4.88 17.82 -3.82
C LEU A 23 -5.46 16.45 -3.46
N GLY A 24 -4.67 15.39 -3.60
CA GLY A 24 -5.04 14.02 -3.26
C GLY A 24 -6.18 13.42 -4.11
N PRO A 25 -6.74 12.28 -3.62
CA PRO A 25 -7.81 11.55 -4.28
C PRO A 25 -9.10 12.36 -4.45
N ILE A 26 -9.69 12.33 -5.65
CA ILE A 26 -10.96 12.98 -5.98
C ILE A 26 -12.14 12.14 -5.45
N ARG A 27 -12.83 12.64 -4.43
CA ARG A 27 -13.92 11.96 -3.71
C ARG A 27 -15.15 12.85 -3.53
N PRO A 28 -15.93 13.08 -4.59
CA PRO A 28 -17.16 13.84 -4.49
C PRO A 28 -18.16 13.12 -3.57
N LEU A 29 -18.87 13.90 -2.75
CA LEU A 29 -20.02 13.46 -1.96
C LEU A 29 -21.28 13.94 -2.65
N ILE A 30 -21.74 13.14 -3.61
CA ILE A 30 -22.93 13.43 -4.43
C ILE A 30 -23.96 12.30 -4.30
N GLU A 31 -25.16 12.56 -4.80
CA GLU A 31 -26.08 11.47 -5.08
C GLU A 31 -25.58 10.67 -6.29
N PHE A 32 -24.97 9.51 -6.01
CA PHE A 32 -24.38 8.68 -7.05
C PHE A 32 -25.46 8.09 -7.99
N PRO A 33 -25.23 8.13 -9.32
CA PRO A 33 -26.12 7.54 -10.30
C PRO A 33 -26.45 6.08 -10.00
N VAL A 34 -27.70 5.71 -10.28
CA VAL A 34 -28.19 4.35 -10.13
C VAL A 34 -28.13 3.64 -11.47
N SER A 35 -27.48 2.47 -11.48
CA SER A 35 -27.47 1.55 -12.60
C SER A 35 -28.37 0.34 -12.30
N THR A 36 -29.05 -0.18 -13.32
CA THR A 36 -29.94 -1.33 -13.17
C THR A 36 -29.34 -2.55 -13.85
N SER A 37 -29.39 -3.70 -13.19
CA SER A 37 -29.03 -5.01 -13.77
C SER A 37 -30.14 -6.00 -13.46
N GLY A 38 -31.06 -6.20 -14.43
CA GLY A 38 -32.28 -6.96 -14.21
C GLY A 38 -33.25 -6.20 -13.31
N LYS A 39 -33.74 -6.85 -12.24
CA LYS A 39 -34.65 -6.22 -11.25
C LYS A 39 -33.92 -5.50 -10.10
N ARG A 40 -32.59 -5.57 -10.05
CA ARG A 40 -31.78 -4.99 -8.96
C ARG A 40 -31.08 -3.73 -9.43
N THR A 41 -31.04 -2.75 -8.55
CA THR A 41 -30.34 -1.49 -8.73
C THR A 41 -29.03 -1.47 -7.96
N PHE A 42 -28.01 -0.88 -8.54
CA PHE A 42 -26.69 -0.75 -7.93
C PHE A 42 -26.16 0.67 -8.17
N LYS A 43 -25.47 1.21 -7.16
CA LYS A 43 -24.78 2.50 -7.24
C LYS A 43 -23.47 2.43 -6.48
N PHE A 44 -22.57 3.35 -6.80
CA PHE A 44 -21.38 3.58 -5.99
C PHE A 44 -21.77 3.90 -4.54
N GLN A 45 -20.96 3.45 -3.58
CA GLN A 45 -21.19 3.67 -2.16
C GLN A 45 -20.05 4.49 -1.57
N SER A 46 -20.35 5.66 -1.01
CA SER A 46 -19.35 6.56 -0.40
C SER A 46 -18.49 5.89 0.68
N ARG A 47 -19.07 4.96 1.46
CA ARG A 47 -18.34 4.15 2.46
C ARG A 47 -17.15 3.38 1.89
N TRP A 48 -17.10 3.16 0.58
CA TRP A 48 -15.94 2.51 -0.05
C TRP A 48 -14.69 3.39 0.00
N TYR A 49 -14.83 4.71 0.12
CA TYR A 49 -13.69 5.60 0.33
C TYR A 49 -12.97 5.31 1.66
N ASP A 50 -13.72 4.97 2.70
CA ASP A 50 -13.17 4.67 4.03
C ASP A 50 -12.45 3.31 4.03
N LEU A 51 -13.00 2.34 3.28
CA LEU A 51 -12.42 1.01 3.12
C LEU A 51 -11.20 1.01 2.19
N HIS A 52 -11.15 1.93 1.24
CA HIS A 52 -10.15 1.98 0.19
C HIS A 52 -9.64 3.41 0.01
N SER A 53 -8.60 3.76 0.78
CA SER A 53 -7.96 5.08 0.77
C SER A 53 -7.33 5.49 -0.58
N TRP A 54 -7.26 4.59 -1.55
CA TRP A 54 -6.80 4.86 -2.90
C TRP A 54 -7.94 5.16 -3.89
N LEU A 55 -9.19 4.96 -3.47
CA LEU A 55 -10.35 5.02 -4.34
C LEU A 55 -10.74 6.47 -4.67
N GLU A 56 -10.97 6.71 -5.95
CA GLU A 56 -11.51 7.95 -6.52
C GLU A 56 -12.77 7.65 -7.34
N TYR A 57 -13.59 8.66 -7.55
CA TYR A 57 -14.78 8.55 -8.39
C TYR A 57 -14.82 9.64 -9.44
N SER A 58 -15.08 9.22 -10.69
CA SER A 58 -15.37 10.10 -11.81
C SER A 58 -16.87 10.31 -11.92
N VAL A 59 -17.30 11.57 -11.81
CA VAL A 59 -18.69 11.97 -12.07
C VAL A 59 -18.96 11.87 -13.57
N LEU A 60 -17.99 12.22 -14.40
CA LEU A 60 -18.13 12.21 -15.86
C LEU A 60 -18.31 10.81 -16.44
N LYS A 61 -17.74 9.78 -15.79
CA LYS A 61 -17.81 8.39 -16.25
C LYS A 61 -18.76 7.49 -15.46
N ASP A 62 -19.30 7.97 -14.34
CA ASP A 62 -19.92 7.12 -13.32
C ASP A 62 -19.07 5.86 -13.07
N ALA A 63 -17.81 6.09 -12.71
CA ALA A 63 -16.83 5.03 -12.59
C ALA A 63 -15.76 5.32 -11.53
N ALA A 64 -15.27 4.27 -10.90
CA ALA A 64 -14.25 4.33 -9.87
C ALA A 64 -12.86 4.13 -10.46
N PHE A 65 -11.90 4.90 -9.95
CA PHE A 65 -10.50 4.88 -10.34
C PHE A 65 -9.60 4.66 -9.12
N CYS A 66 -8.34 4.32 -9.35
CA CYS A 66 -7.32 4.25 -8.32
C CYS A 66 -6.35 5.41 -8.44
N PHE A 67 -6.31 6.29 -7.43
CA PHE A 67 -5.43 7.45 -7.38
C PHE A 67 -3.96 7.07 -7.57
N ASN A 68 -3.50 6.09 -6.80
CA ASN A 68 -2.10 5.66 -6.79
C ASN A 68 -1.70 5.11 -8.16
N CYS A 69 -2.53 4.23 -8.74
CA CYS A 69 -2.28 3.64 -10.05
C CYS A 69 -2.40 4.67 -11.18
N ARG A 70 -3.32 5.62 -11.09
CA ARG A 70 -3.44 6.71 -12.08
C ARG A 70 -2.20 7.60 -12.07
N CYS A 71 -1.65 7.86 -10.90
CA CYS A 71 -0.42 8.65 -10.77
C CYS A 71 0.83 7.84 -11.16
N PHE A 72 1.01 6.60 -10.67
CA PHE A 72 2.29 5.87 -10.69
C PHE A 72 2.24 4.48 -11.36
N GLY A 73 1.11 4.11 -11.97
CA GLY A 73 0.82 2.77 -12.46
C GLY A 73 1.44 2.39 -13.80
N THR A 74 2.35 3.19 -14.36
CA THR A 74 3.13 2.81 -15.54
C THR A 74 4.09 1.68 -15.17
N LEU A 75 3.64 0.45 -15.38
CA LEU A 75 4.45 -0.75 -15.44
C LEU A 75 4.19 -1.41 -16.79
N VAL A 76 5.26 -1.54 -17.58
CA VAL A 76 5.26 -2.34 -18.81
C VAL A 76 4.81 -3.76 -18.44
N GLY A 77 3.71 -4.24 -19.03
CA GLY A 77 3.19 -5.59 -18.82
C GLY A 77 1.98 -5.74 -17.87
N SER A 78 1.46 -4.66 -17.27
CA SER A 78 0.21 -4.75 -16.51
C SER A 78 -1.02 -4.73 -17.44
N SER A 79 -1.87 -5.76 -17.35
CA SER A 79 -3.08 -5.93 -18.18
C SER A 79 -4.33 -5.24 -17.61
N GLU A 80 -4.29 -4.73 -16.37
CA GLU A 80 -5.47 -4.17 -15.71
C GLU A 80 -5.56 -2.64 -15.88
N GLU A 81 -6.19 -2.20 -16.98
CA GLU A 81 -6.45 -0.77 -17.24
C GLU A 81 -7.76 -0.26 -16.60
N THR A 82 -8.50 -1.13 -15.91
CA THR A 82 -9.84 -0.84 -15.39
C THR A 82 -9.85 0.31 -14.41
N PHE A 83 -8.89 0.38 -13.50
CA PHE A 83 -8.83 1.43 -12.47
C PHE A 83 -7.99 2.64 -12.86
N THR A 84 -7.45 2.68 -14.08
CA THR A 84 -6.54 3.75 -14.55
C THR A 84 -7.08 4.50 -15.77
N LYS A 85 -7.60 3.78 -16.77
CA LYS A 85 -8.06 4.39 -18.04
C LYS A 85 -9.57 4.33 -18.24
N THR A 86 -10.18 3.16 -18.05
CA THR A 86 -11.60 2.95 -18.40
C THR A 86 -12.56 3.26 -17.27
N GLY A 87 -12.15 3.02 -16.03
CA GLY A 87 -12.97 3.17 -14.83
C GLY A 87 -13.78 1.91 -14.51
N PHE A 88 -13.80 1.53 -13.24
CA PHE A 88 -14.62 0.43 -12.75
C PHE A 88 -16.05 0.90 -12.47
N ARG A 89 -17.05 0.32 -13.14
CA ARG A 89 -18.48 0.65 -12.94
C ARG A 89 -19.39 -0.54 -12.59
N THR A 90 -18.82 -1.73 -12.42
CA THR A 90 -19.64 -2.95 -12.17
C THR A 90 -19.94 -3.09 -10.68
N TRP A 91 -20.78 -2.19 -10.15
CA TRP A 91 -21.05 -2.04 -8.71
C TRP A 91 -21.48 -3.32 -7.99
N LYS A 92 -22.22 -4.20 -8.65
CA LYS A 92 -22.62 -5.52 -8.10
C LYS A 92 -21.44 -6.43 -7.75
N LYS A 93 -20.25 -6.17 -8.31
CA LYS A 93 -19.00 -6.91 -8.04
C LYS A 93 -18.00 -6.07 -7.23
N ALA A 94 -18.39 -4.92 -6.69
CA ALA A 94 -17.47 -3.99 -6.03
C ALA A 94 -16.95 -4.54 -4.69
N SER A 95 -17.87 -4.97 -3.82
CA SER A 95 -17.63 -5.38 -2.44
C SER A 95 -17.74 -6.89 -2.23
N GLY A 96 -17.28 -7.36 -1.07
CA GLY A 96 -17.19 -8.78 -0.71
C GLY A 96 -15.75 -9.28 -0.75
N GLU A 97 -15.51 -10.49 -0.23
CA GLU A 97 -14.17 -11.09 -0.16
C GLU A 97 -13.51 -11.26 -1.54
N SER A 98 -14.30 -11.60 -2.55
CA SER A 98 -13.91 -11.67 -3.96
C SER A 98 -14.27 -10.39 -4.75
N GLY A 99 -14.58 -9.30 -4.04
CA GLY A 99 -14.94 -8.01 -4.63
C GLY A 99 -13.80 -7.41 -5.43
N LYS A 100 -14.13 -6.76 -6.54
CA LYS A 100 -13.16 -6.15 -7.46
C LYS A 100 -12.32 -5.06 -6.79
N LEU A 101 -12.88 -4.30 -5.84
CA LEU A 101 -12.12 -3.28 -5.12
C LEU A 101 -11.05 -3.91 -4.21
N ALA A 102 -11.43 -4.89 -3.39
CA ALA A 102 -10.50 -5.60 -2.51
C ALA A 102 -9.43 -6.37 -3.29
N ASN A 103 -9.80 -7.00 -4.40
CA ASN A 103 -8.84 -7.72 -5.26
C ASN A 103 -7.87 -6.78 -5.98
N HIS A 104 -8.33 -5.61 -6.45
CA HIS A 104 -7.44 -4.62 -7.06
C HIS A 104 -6.34 -4.18 -6.08
N ALA A 105 -6.70 -3.94 -4.81
CA ALA A 105 -5.75 -3.53 -3.78
C ALA A 105 -4.62 -4.57 -3.53
N LYS A 106 -4.84 -5.84 -3.89
CA LYS A 106 -3.85 -6.93 -3.78
C LYS A 106 -2.97 -7.08 -5.02
N THR A 107 -3.25 -6.36 -6.11
CA THR A 107 -2.48 -6.50 -7.35
C THR A 107 -1.07 -5.93 -7.20
N GLN A 108 -0.11 -6.54 -7.89
CA GLN A 108 1.28 -6.07 -7.88
C GLN A 108 1.40 -4.63 -8.38
N MET A 109 0.62 -4.26 -9.40
CA MET A 109 0.58 -2.89 -9.92
C MET A 109 0.15 -1.90 -8.84
N HIS A 110 -0.88 -2.23 -8.06
CA HIS A 110 -1.35 -1.37 -6.99
C HIS A 110 -0.30 -1.20 -5.89
N ILE A 111 0.29 -2.31 -5.42
CA ILE A 111 1.32 -2.31 -4.38
C ILE A 111 2.52 -1.46 -4.82
N LEU A 112 3.05 -1.71 -6.01
CA LEU A 112 4.18 -0.93 -6.54
C LEU A 112 3.83 0.55 -6.76
N SER A 113 2.60 0.86 -7.14
CA SER A 113 2.14 2.25 -7.27
C SER A 113 2.06 2.96 -5.91
N MET A 114 1.66 2.25 -4.85
CA MET A 114 1.68 2.78 -3.49
C MET A 114 3.10 3.05 -3.00
N GLU A 115 4.02 2.10 -3.20
CA GLU A 115 5.43 2.26 -2.85
C GLU A 115 6.05 3.46 -3.56
N ARG A 116 5.82 3.60 -4.88
CA ARG A 116 6.31 4.75 -5.66
C ARG A 116 5.75 6.07 -5.17
N MET A 117 4.46 6.12 -4.83
CA MET A 117 3.88 7.33 -4.26
C MET A 117 4.52 7.66 -2.92
N GLN A 118 4.77 6.66 -2.07
CA GLN A 118 5.40 6.88 -0.77
C GLN A 118 6.83 7.38 -0.90
N ASN A 119 7.63 6.77 -1.79
CA ASN A 119 8.99 7.22 -2.09
C ASN A 119 9.00 8.64 -2.65
N PHE A 120 8.09 8.92 -3.59
CA PHE A 120 7.94 10.27 -4.16
C PHE A 120 7.60 11.30 -3.07
N LYS A 121 6.72 10.96 -2.12
CA LYS A 121 6.40 11.83 -0.98
C LYS A 121 7.60 12.06 -0.08
N SER A 122 8.38 11.02 0.24
CA SER A 122 9.59 11.19 1.08
C SER A 122 10.66 12.03 0.39
N GLU A 123 10.88 11.84 -0.91
CA GLU A 123 11.88 12.60 -1.67
C GLU A 123 11.49 14.08 -1.84
N ASN A 124 10.19 14.36 -1.93
CA ASN A 124 9.66 15.72 -2.08
C ASN A 124 9.36 16.42 -0.75
N GLN A 125 9.76 15.84 0.39
CA GLN A 125 9.66 16.51 1.69
C GLN A 125 10.84 17.45 1.95
N HIS A 126 10.64 18.45 2.82
CA HIS A 126 11.74 19.30 3.26
C HIS A 126 12.86 18.47 3.90
N ILE A 127 14.11 18.86 3.66
CA ILE A 127 15.31 18.12 4.11
C ILE A 127 15.26 17.83 5.62
N ASP A 128 14.81 18.80 6.42
CA ASP A 128 14.70 18.62 7.88
C ASP A 128 13.76 17.47 8.27
N VAL A 129 12.64 17.32 7.55
CA VAL A 129 11.67 16.24 7.79
C VAL A 129 12.28 14.89 7.41
N GLN A 130 13.03 14.85 6.31
CA GLN A 130 13.75 13.63 5.89
C GLN A 130 14.80 13.22 6.93
N LEU A 131 15.57 14.17 7.47
CA LEU A 131 16.60 13.92 8.48
C LEU A 131 16.01 13.36 9.79
N VAL A 132 14.88 13.90 10.24
CA VAL A 132 14.15 13.37 11.40
C VAL A 132 13.72 11.93 11.15
N GLY A 133 13.13 11.64 9.99
CA GLY A 133 12.72 10.28 9.61
C GLY A 133 13.90 9.29 9.58
N ILE A 134 15.06 9.69 9.05
CA ILE A 134 16.29 8.86 9.05
C ILE A 134 16.76 8.59 10.48
N ALA A 135 16.74 9.60 11.35
CA ALA A 135 17.17 9.47 12.75
C ALA A 135 16.24 8.52 13.53
N GLU A 136 14.92 8.66 13.34
CA GLU A 136 13.91 7.77 13.94
C GLU A 136 14.06 6.33 13.44
N ALA A 137 14.18 6.12 12.13
CA ALA A 137 14.39 4.79 11.55
C ALA A 137 15.68 4.13 12.07
N SER A 138 16.76 4.91 12.20
CA SER A 138 18.03 4.43 12.76
C SER A 138 17.89 4.04 14.24
N LYS A 139 17.10 4.78 15.01
CA LYS A 139 16.82 4.47 16.42
C LYS A 139 16.01 3.18 16.53
N THR A 140 14.93 3.06 15.76
CA THR A 140 14.09 1.86 15.73
C THR A 140 14.88 0.62 15.33
N ARG A 141 15.73 0.72 14.30
CA ARG A 141 16.59 -0.41 13.89
C ARG A 141 17.53 -0.86 15.01
N LYS A 142 18.15 0.07 15.73
CA LYS A 142 18.99 -0.25 16.90
C LYS A 142 18.19 -0.90 18.02
N GLU A 143 16.95 -0.48 18.25
CA GLU A 143 16.06 -1.09 19.24
C GLU A 143 15.70 -2.54 18.87
N GLN A 144 15.40 -2.77 17.58
CA GLN A 144 15.11 -4.10 17.02
C GLN A 144 16.32 -5.03 17.17
N GLU A 145 17.51 -4.59 16.77
CA GLU A 145 18.76 -5.36 16.91
C GLU A 145 19.04 -5.70 18.39
N ARG A 146 18.78 -4.77 19.31
CA ARG A 146 18.93 -5.03 20.76
C ARG A 146 17.96 -6.10 21.24
N GLU A 147 16.72 -6.08 20.76
CA GLU A 147 15.71 -7.07 21.14
C GLU A 147 16.05 -8.46 20.59
N GLU A 148 16.44 -8.55 19.32
CA GLU A 148 16.90 -9.80 18.71
C GLU A 148 18.12 -10.37 19.47
N ASN A 149 19.10 -9.51 19.80
CA ASN A 149 20.25 -9.91 20.59
C ASN A 149 19.86 -10.43 22.00
N ARG A 150 18.88 -9.81 22.66
CA ARG A 150 18.36 -10.30 23.94
C ARG A 150 17.76 -11.70 23.82
N GLN A 151 16.98 -11.94 22.77
CA GLN A 151 16.35 -13.25 22.52
C GLN A 151 17.40 -14.33 22.22
N ILE A 152 18.44 -14.00 21.46
CA ILE A 152 19.56 -14.90 21.18
C ILE A 152 20.29 -15.29 22.47
N VAL A 153 20.62 -14.30 23.31
CA VAL A 153 21.32 -14.55 24.59
C VAL A 153 20.47 -15.42 25.52
N GLN A 154 19.17 -15.15 25.62
CA GLN A 154 18.25 -15.95 26.41
C GLN A 154 18.23 -17.41 25.93
N THR A 155 18.14 -17.61 24.61
CA THR A 155 18.16 -18.95 24.00
C THR A 155 19.45 -19.71 24.31
N ILE A 156 20.62 -19.05 24.19
CA ILE A 156 21.91 -19.64 24.53
C ILE A 156 21.95 -20.04 26.00
N PHE A 157 21.46 -19.18 26.89
CA PHE A 157 21.43 -19.47 28.33
C PHE A 157 20.55 -20.70 28.64
N ASP A 158 19.41 -20.83 27.97
CA ASP A 158 18.51 -21.97 28.13
C ASP A 158 19.15 -23.28 27.64
N VAL A 159 19.86 -23.25 26.51
CA VAL A 159 20.64 -24.39 26.00
C VAL A 159 21.75 -24.79 26.97
N VAL A 160 22.54 -23.83 27.45
CA VAL A 160 23.62 -24.08 28.42
C VAL A 160 23.06 -24.69 29.71
N ARG A 161 21.96 -24.14 30.23
CA ARG A 161 21.27 -24.67 31.43
C ARG A 161 20.79 -26.12 31.21
N HIS A 162 20.28 -26.42 30.01
CA HIS A 162 19.82 -27.77 29.67
C HIS A 162 20.99 -28.77 29.62
N LEU A 163 22.08 -28.42 28.95
CA LEU A 163 23.29 -29.25 28.87
C LEU A 163 23.92 -29.48 30.25
N ALA A 164 24.00 -28.43 31.07
CA ALA A 164 24.51 -28.52 32.44
C ALA A 164 23.67 -29.48 33.30
N LYS A 165 22.34 -29.49 33.14
CA LYS A 165 21.44 -30.44 33.84
C LYS A 165 21.61 -31.89 33.36
N GLN A 166 21.97 -32.10 32.10
CA GLN A 166 22.15 -33.43 31.52
C GLN A 166 23.56 -34.01 31.71
N ASN A 167 24.49 -33.26 32.32
CA ASN A 167 25.89 -33.64 32.49
C ASN A 167 26.57 -34.08 31.17
N THR A 168 26.10 -33.54 30.04
CA THR A 168 26.67 -33.76 28.72
C THR A 168 27.60 -32.58 28.40
N ALA A 169 28.90 -32.86 28.31
CA ALA A 169 29.90 -31.83 28.04
C ALA A 169 29.71 -31.21 26.64
N PHE A 170 29.77 -29.88 26.56
CA PHE A 170 29.86 -29.14 25.29
C PHE A 170 31.16 -29.54 24.59
N ARG A 171 31.10 -30.20 23.43
CA ARG A 171 32.27 -30.57 22.64
C ARG A 171 32.36 -29.70 21.39
N PRO A 172 33.25 -28.69 21.37
CA PRO A 172 33.58 -27.98 20.14
C PRO A 172 34.17 -28.97 19.12
N TRP A 173 33.78 -28.83 17.86
CA TRP A 173 34.26 -29.61 16.72
C TRP A 173 35.73 -29.30 16.38
N ALA A 174 36.68 -29.79 17.16
CA ALA A 174 38.07 -29.83 16.73
C ALA A 174 38.73 -31.10 17.23
N GLN A 175 39.43 -31.78 16.31
CA GLN A 175 40.25 -32.98 16.48
C GLN A 175 39.51 -34.33 16.30
N ARG A 176 39.03 -34.56 15.07
CA ARG A 176 39.26 -35.85 14.42
C ARG A 176 40.49 -35.66 13.54
N ASP A 177 41.66 -36.12 14.01
CA ASP A 177 42.78 -36.52 13.17
C ASP A 177 43.79 -37.26 14.06
N LYS A 178 43.63 -38.59 14.12
CA LYS A 178 44.65 -39.65 13.99
C LYS A 178 44.02 -41.00 14.28
#